data_AF-A0AAN9BIL0-F1
#
_entry.id   AF-A0AAN9BIL0-F1
#
_cell.length_a   1.000
_cell.length_b   1.000
_cell.length_c   1.000
_cell.angle_alpha   90.00
_cell.angle_beta   90.00
_cell.angle_gamma   90.00
#
_symmetry.space_group_name_H-M   'P 1'
#
loop_
_entity.id
_entity.type
_entity.pdbx_description
1 polymer ?
#
loop_
_entity_poly.entity_id
_entity_poly.type
_entity_poly.pdbx_seq_one_letter_code
_entity_poly.pdbx_strand_id
1 'polypeptide(L)'
;MATHWSLRDVTEGWSKWQIALCVGAPIALGVAGIWYLKRRQGKSQTEDNGSKDGKSAGGKSEPEVPQTPKDQAQASKNKGNKYFKGGMYEQAIECYTEAVRTCPTEHKQDISTFYQNRAAAYENLKNYQQVVADCSMALELNPRYVKALTRRAKAFESLQQFRDALEDITTVCILEGFQNQGSLQLADRILKELGRARAKDAYQNKQPSLPSKFFVRNYLAGFANDPVLKIDNVGKVGSPHQEGQGDVKVKAEEASGNGEENSDENGDAVLLEKPSALDRAKDALESGRYDEVIPLCTEEVETADSPVLAEALLLRATFYILSGQGQQGLADLESLLTLDTVRPPVGANALIKKGSLLMQKDRQTEAMDCFTTAEDLHPQNSDIYHHRGQQLLLMERLEEAMLDFQKSIILSPHFPTSYVQKAFAEHRKAMTLGSPLGLEQAQKSFEAAIQRFPRCSDAFMLYGQVQYNATPC
;
A
#
# COMPACT_ATOMS: atom_id res chain seq x y z
N MET A 1 -66.92 22.79 4.19
CA MET A 1 -65.78 22.93 3.26
C MET A 1 -64.53 23.16 4.10
N ALA A 2 -63.71 22.13 4.31
CA ALA A 2 -62.40 22.27 4.93
C ALA A 2 -61.37 21.91 3.86
N THR A 3 -60.63 22.89 3.37
CA THR A 3 -59.58 22.70 2.37
C THR A 3 -58.33 22.14 3.08
N HIS A 4 -57.89 20.97 2.66
CA HIS A 4 -56.71 20.30 3.17
C HIS A 4 -55.48 20.95 2.50
N TRP A 5 -54.71 21.76 3.23
CA TRP A 5 -53.46 22.33 2.71
C TRP A 5 -52.38 21.26 2.75
N SER A 6 -51.73 20.99 1.61
CA SER A 6 -50.60 20.07 1.54
C SER A 6 -49.29 20.82 1.81
N LEU A 7 -48.34 20.18 2.49
CA LEU A 7 -47.03 20.78 2.79
C LEU A 7 -46.25 21.17 1.52
N ARG A 8 -46.58 20.55 0.37
CA ARG A 8 -46.01 20.90 -0.94
C ARG A 8 -46.48 22.28 -1.41
N ASP A 9 -47.73 22.65 -1.11
CA ASP A 9 -48.34 23.89 -1.59
C ASP A 9 -47.74 25.13 -0.89
N VAL A 10 -47.15 24.94 0.29
CA VAL A 10 -46.49 25.99 1.09
C VAL A 10 -44.99 26.09 0.80
N THR A 11 -44.37 25.04 0.28
CA THR A 11 -42.90 24.94 0.12
C THR A 11 -42.42 25.00 -1.33
N GLU A 12 -43.34 25.16 -2.28
CA GLU A 12 -43.01 25.34 -3.70
C GLU A 12 -42.19 26.64 -3.89
N GLY A 13 -40.96 26.50 -4.39
CA GLY A 13 -40.03 27.62 -4.62
C GLY A 13 -39.00 27.89 -3.52
N TRP A 14 -39.06 27.19 -2.38
CA TRP A 14 -38.09 27.37 -1.29
C TRP A 14 -36.89 26.43 -1.46
N SER A 15 -35.68 26.98 -1.32
CA SER A 15 -34.45 26.16 -1.30
C SER A 15 -34.38 25.29 -0.04
N LYS A 16 -33.69 24.14 -0.12
CA LYS A 16 -33.53 23.20 1.01
C LYS A 16 -32.99 23.87 2.29
N TRP A 17 -32.14 24.89 2.14
CA TRP A 17 -31.60 25.67 3.26
C TRP A 17 -32.62 26.61 3.90
N GLN A 18 -33.52 27.23 3.12
CA GLN A 18 -34.59 28.08 3.67
C GLN A 18 -35.60 27.26 4.49
N ILE A 19 -35.95 26.06 4.02
CA ILE A 19 -36.82 25.14 4.76
C ILE A 19 -36.14 24.70 6.06
N ALA A 20 -34.85 24.36 6.01
CA ALA A 20 -34.07 23.98 7.19
C ALA A 20 -33.98 25.11 8.23
N LEU A 21 -33.88 26.36 7.79
CA LEU A 21 -33.80 27.52 8.69
C LEU A 21 -35.16 27.83 9.34
N CYS A 22 -36.24 27.79 8.56
CA CYS A 22 -37.58 28.08 9.05
C CYS A 22 -38.15 27.00 9.97
N VAL A 23 -37.79 25.73 9.77
CA VAL A 23 -38.26 24.61 10.62
C VAL A 23 -37.27 24.31 11.75
N GLY A 24 -35.96 24.41 11.49
CA GLY A 24 -34.92 24.04 12.45
C GLY A 24 -34.73 25.05 13.58
N ALA A 25 -34.79 26.36 13.28
CA ALA A 25 -34.56 27.40 14.29
C ALA A 25 -35.62 27.42 15.41
N PRO A 26 -36.93 27.32 15.13
CA PRO A 26 -37.95 27.25 16.18
C PRO A 26 -37.83 26.02 17.08
N ILE A 27 -37.47 24.87 16.50
CA ILE A 27 -37.29 23.61 17.26
C ILE A 27 -36.08 23.73 18.19
N ALA A 28 -34.94 24.25 17.70
CA ALA A 28 -33.74 24.44 18.50
C ALA A 28 -33.97 25.42 19.67
N LEU A 29 -34.67 26.53 19.42
CA LEU A 29 -35.05 27.49 20.47
C LEU A 29 -36.04 26.88 21.47
N GLY A 30 -36.98 26.06 21.01
CA GLY A 30 -37.91 25.32 21.87
C GLY A 30 -37.22 24.35 22.81
N VAL A 31 -36.30 23.53 22.29
CA VAL A 31 -35.51 22.57 23.10
C VAL A 31 -34.60 23.29 24.08
N ALA A 32 -33.94 24.38 23.66
CA ALA A 32 -33.12 25.22 24.54
C ALA A 32 -33.96 25.89 25.65
N GLY A 33 -35.17 26.36 25.33
CA GLY A 33 -36.11 26.91 26.29
C GLY A 33 -36.57 25.88 27.32
N ILE A 34 -36.92 24.67 26.89
CA ILE A 34 -37.30 23.57 27.79
C ILE A 34 -36.13 23.19 28.71
N TRP A 35 -34.91 23.09 28.17
CA TRP A 35 -33.71 22.82 28.96
C TRP A 35 -33.44 23.92 30.00
N TYR A 36 -33.59 25.18 29.61
CA TYR A 36 -33.44 26.33 30.51
C TYR A 36 -34.49 26.35 31.63
N LEU A 37 -35.76 26.06 31.31
CA LEU A 37 -36.84 25.99 32.31
C LEU A 37 -36.65 24.84 33.30
N LYS A 38 -36.20 23.67 32.81
CA LYS A 38 -35.89 22.50 33.67
C LYS A 38 -34.71 22.79 34.62
N ARG A 39 -33.72 23.56 34.16
CA ARG A 39 -32.59 24.00 34.99
C ARG A 39 -32.98 25.07 36.02
N ARG A 40 -34.02 25.86 35.75
CA ARG A 40 -34.56 26.87 36.68
C ARG A 40 -35.41 26.25 37.79
N GLN A 41 -36.19 25.20 37.50
CA GLN A 41 -36.96 24.47 38.52
C GLN A 41 -36.07 23.71 39.52
N GLY A 42 -34.84 23.34 39.14
CA GLY A 42 -33.89 22.68 40.04
C GLY A 42 -33.16 23.59 41.04
N LYS A 43 -33.43 24.90 41.07
CA LYS A 43 -32.72 25.89 41.90
C LYS A 43 -33.57 26.57 42.99
N SER A 44 -34.81 26.11 43.21
CA SER A 44 -35.71 26.69 44.21
C SER A 44 -36.01 25.71 45.34
N GLN A 45 -34.98 25.31 46.08
CA GLN A 45 -35.07 24.89 47.48
C GLN A 45 -33.65 24.92 48.04
N THR A 46 -33.21 26.08 48.51
CA THR A 46 -32.34 26.30 49.69
C THR A 46 -31.87 27.76 49.71
N GLU A 47 -32.71 28.65 50.22
CA GLU A 47 -32.38 29.86 51.00
C GLU A 47 -33.60 30.01 51.95
N ASP A 48 -33.53 30.36 53.22
CA ASP A 48 -32.64 31.28 53.92
C ASP A 48 -32.87 31.10 55.45
N ASN A 49 -31.83 31.37 56.27
CA ASN A 49 -31.99 32.27 57.41
C ASN A 49 -30.62 32.61 58.04
N GLY A 50 -30.16 33.84 57.78
CA GLY A 50 -30.10 34.84 58.85
C GLY A 50 -28.90 34.83 59.82
N SER A 51 -27.91 35.63 59.44
CA SER A 51 -26.75 36.16 60.17
C SER A 51 -26.88 36.45 61.68
N LYS A 52 -25.82 36.20 62.46
CA LYS A 52 -25.40 37.02 63.61
C LYS A 52 -23.89 36.91 63.91
N ASP A 53 -23.38 38.04 64.36
CA ASP A 53 -21.99 38.47 64.54
C ASP A 53 -21.04 37.58 65.38
N GLY A 54 -19.77 37.54 64.93
CA GLY A 54 -18.54 37.72 65.71
C GLY A 54 -18.24 36.84 66.95
N LYS A 55 -17.26 35.92 66.81
CA LYS A 55 -16.07 35.78 67.69
C LYS A 55 -15.23 34.53 67.36
N SER A 56 -13.92 34.78 67.19
CA SER A 56 -12.73 34.02 67.63
C SER A 56 -12.79 32.49 67.86
N ALA A 57 -11.79 31.82 67.27
CA ALA A 57 -11.02 30.67 67.77
C ALA A 57 -11.76 29.39 68.20
N GLY A 58 -11.41 28.28 67.55
CA GLY A 58 -11.68 26.94 68.06
C GLY A 58 -11.47 25.88 66.99
N GLY A 59 -10.27 25.30 66.95
CA GLY A 59 -10.01 24.10 66.18
C GLY A 59 -10.98 22.99 66.59
N LYS A 60 -11.61 22.38 65.59
CA LYS A 60 -12.28 21.09 65.74
C LYS A 60 -11.73 20.19 64.63
N SER A 61 -10.76 19.38 65.02
CA SER A 61 -10.33 18.19 64.30
C SER A 61 -11.54 17.29 64.04
N GLU A 62 -11.85 17.05 62.77
CA GLU A 62 -12.72 15.95 62.36
C GLU A 62 -12.14 14.63 62.88
N PRO A 63 -12.98 13.68 63.34
CA PRO A 63 -12.50 12.43 63.89
C PRO A 63 -11.85 11.57 62.80
N GLU A 64 -10.56 11.30 62.93
CA GLU A 64 -9.81 10.36 62.10
C GLU A 64 -10.35 8.93 62.32
N VAL A 65 -11.09 8.43 61.33
CA VAL A 65 -11.41 7.01 61.20
C VAL A 65 -10.08 6.23 61.16
N PRO A 66 -9.94 5.05 61.81
CA PRO A 66 -8.73 4.23 61.67
C PRO A 66 -8.55 3.82 60.20
N GLN A 67 -7.74 4.56 59.47
CA GLN A 67 -7.48 4.29 58.06
C GLN A 67 -6.50 3.13 57.97
N THR A 68 -6.92 2.03 57.35
CA THR A 68 -5.98 0.94 57.06
C THR A 68 -4.88 1.46 56.12
N PRO A 69 -3.66 0.88 56.11
CA PRO A 69 -2.60 1.30 55.18
C PRO A 69 -3.06 1.28 53.71
N LYS A 70 -3.99 0.37 53.38
CA LYS A 70 -4.65 0.32 52.08
C LYS A 70 -5.54 1.54 51.81
N ASP A 71 -6.34 1.96 52.78
CA ASP A 71 -7.22 3.12 52.64
C ASP A 71 -6.41 4.41 52.48
N GLN A 72 -5.28 4.52 53.19
CA GLN A 72 -4.32 5.62 53.03
C GLN A 72 -3.73 5.65 51.62
N ALA A 73 -3.25 4.52 51.11
CA ALA A 73 -2.74 4.41 49.74
C ALA A 73 -3.80 4.80 48.71
N GLN A 74 -5.05 4.40 48.95
CA GLN A 74 -6.18 4.73 48.10
C GLN A 74 -6.54 6.22 48.16
N ALA A 75 -6.41 6.86 49.33
CA ALA A 75 -6.54 8.31 49.47
C ALA A 75 -5.45 9.06 48.68
N SER A 76 -4.18 8.64 48.79
CA SER A 76 -3.07 9.23 48.02
C SER A 76 -3.24 9.05 46.51
N LYS A 77 -3.72 7.89 46.03
CA LYS A 77 -4.11 7.71 44.61
C LYS A 77 -5.17 8.73 44.18
N ASN A 78 -6.21 8.90 44.98
CA ASN A 78 -7.31 9.82 44.65
C ASN A 78 -6.84 11.29 44.66
N LYS A 79 -5.93 11.65 45.55
CA LYS A 79 -5.24 12.95 45.56
C LYS A 79 -4.40 13.14 44.29
N GLY A 80 -3.61 12.14 43.91
CA GLY A 80 -2.85 12.13 42.65
C GLY A 80 -3.75 12.29 41.42
N ASN A 81 -4.90 11.62 41.39
CA ASN A 81 -5.88 11.76 40.31
C ASN A 81 -6.46 13.19 40.20
N LYS A 82 -6.59 13.92 41.32
CA LYS A 82 -7.01 15.33 41.29
C LYS A 82 -5.93 16.21 40.67
N TYR A 83 -4.67 16.04 41.07
CA TYR A 83 -3.53 16.77 40.48
C TYR A 83 -3.36 16.44 38.99
N PHE A 84 -3.47 15.16 38.62
CA PHE A 84 -3.40 14.71 37.22
C PHE A 84 -4.46 15.40 36.36
N LYS A 85 -5.72 15.45 36.83
CA LYS A 85 -6.80 16.18 36.15
C LYS A 85 -6.56 17.69 36.08
N GLY A 86 -5.84 18.25 37.06
CA GLY A 86 -5.42 19.65 37.10
C GLY A 86 -4.18 19.95 36.26
N GLY A 87 -3.59 18.97 35.56
CA GLY A 87 -2.37 19.14 34.75
C GLY A 87 -1.08 19.26 35.57
N MET A 88 -1.14 19.05 36.89
CA MET A 88 0.00 19.13 37.80
C MET A 88 0.66 17.76 37.93
N TYR A 89 1.40 17.35 36.91
CA TYR A 89 1.88 15.97 36.77
C TYR A 89 2.97 15.61 37.79
N GLU A 90 3.88 16.52 38.14
CA GLU A 90 4.93 16.28 39.14
C GLU A 90 4.33 15.98 40.52
N GLN A 91 3.34 16.78 40.93
CA GLN A 91 2.63 16.59 42.21
C GLN A 91 1.79 15.31 42.20
N ALA A 92 1.24 14.94 41.03
CA ALA A 92 0.56 13.66 40.86
C ALA A 92 1.52 12.48 41.05
N ILE A 93 2.75 12.57 40.50
CA ILE A 93 3.80 11.54 40.64
C ILE A 93 4.18 11.34 42.11
N GLU A 94 4.32 12.42 42.88
CA GLU A 94 4.60 12.34 44.32
C GLU A 94 3.48 11.60 45.06
N CYS A 95 2.22 11.96 44.79
CA CYS A 95 1.05 11.31 45.40
C CYS A 95 0.96 9.81 45.02
N TYR A 96 1.24 9.45 43.76
CA TYR A 96 1.26 8.05 43.35
C TYR A 96 2.43 7.28 43.96
N THR A 97 3.58 7.93 44.14
CA THR A 97 4.76 7.32 44.80
C THR A 97 4.48 7.05 46.28
N GLU A 98 3.79 7.98 46.95
CA GLU A 98 3.29 7.77 48.32
C GLU A 98 2.30 6.60 48.38
N ALA A 99 1.37 6.51 47.42
CA ALA A 99 0.42 5.39 47.32
C ALA A 99 1.13 4.03 47.15
N VAL A 100 2.19 3.96 46.34
CA VAL A 100 2.98 2.72 46.17
C VAL A 100 3.70 2.35 47.48
N ARG A 101 4.25 3.33 48.22
CA ARG A 101 4.98 3.09 49.47
C ARG A 101 4.09 2.64 50.64
N THR A 102 2.87 3.16 50.71
CA THR A 102 1.93 2.90 51.81
C THR A 102 1.13 1.61 51.62
N CYS A 103 0.98 1.15 50.38
CA CYS A 103 0.18 -0.03 50.07
C CYS A 103 0.87 -1.33 50.56
N PRO A 104 0.16 -2.20 51.30
CA PRO A 104 0.67 -3.52 51.66
C PRO A 104 1.01 -4.36 50.43
N THR A 105 2.13 -5.08 50.47
CA THR A 105 2.66 -5.89 49.35
C THR A 105 1.73 -7.00 48.88
N GLU A 106 0.76 -7.40 49.71
CA GLU A 106 -0.27 -8.39 49.37
C GLU A 106 -1.25 -7.86 48.29
N HIS A 107 -1.45 -6.55 48.19
CA HIS A 107 -2.38 -5.92 47.27
C HIS A 107 -1.76 -5.60 45.90
N LYS A 108 -1.23 -6.63 45.24
CA LYS A 108 -0.51 -6.52 43.95
C LYS A 108 -1.29 -5.79 42.85
N GLN A 109 -2.61 -5.99 42.77
CA GLN A 109 -3.47 -5.34 41.77
C GLN A 109 -3.58 -3.82 42.00
N ASP A 110 -3.67 -3.39 43.26
CA ASP A 110 -3.73 -1.97 43.62
C ASP A 110 -2.38 -1.29 43.32
N ILE A 111 -1.27 -1.94 43.71
CA ILE A 111 0.09 -1.47 43.42
C ILE A 111 0.34 -1.35 41.91
N SER A 112 -0.08 -2.34 41.11
CA SER A 112 0.00 -2.30 39.64
C SER A 112 -0.78 -1.10 39.05
N THR A 113 -1.95 -0.80 39.62
CA THR A 113 -2.75 0.37 39.24
C THR A 113 -2.05 1.69 39.60
N PHE A 114 -1.35 1.76 40.73
CA PHE A 114 -0.61 2.97 41.13
C PHE A 114 0.59 3.23 40.23
N TYR A 115 1.38 2.20 39.92
CA TYR A 115 2.45 2.30 38.92
C TYR A 115 1.92 2.74 37.56
N GLN A 116 0.79 2.19 37.11
CA GLN A 116 0.19 2.58 35.84
C GLN A 116 -0.31 4.04 35.84
N ASN A 117 -0.85 4.55 36.95
CA ASN A 117 -1.24 5.96 37.05
C ASN A 117 -0.01 6.88 37.07
N ARG A 118 1.07 6.47 37.75
CA ARG A 118 2.34 7.23 37.76
C ARG A 118 2.99 7.26 36.37
N ALA A 119 2.98 6.13 35.66
CA ALA A 119 3.41 6.06 34.26
C ALA A 119 2.60 7.02 33.36
N ALA A 120 1.30 7.20 33.61
CA ALA A 120 0.48 8.16 32.87
C ALA A 120 0.95 9.60 33.08
N ALA A 121 1.37 9.96 34.30
CA ALA A 121 1.91 11.28 34.60
C ALA A 121 3.27 11.49 33.92
N TYR A 122 4.17 10.50 33.95
CA TYR A 122 5.43 10.55 33.23
C TYR A 122 5.27 10.65 31.71
N GLU A 123 4.24 10.01 31.14
CA GLU A 123 3.90 10.10 29.71
C GLU A 123 3.56 11.55 29.31
N ASN A 124 2.79 12.26 30.14
CA ASN A 124 2.48 13.68 29.90
C ASN A 124 3.70 14.59 30.04
N LEU A 125 4.68 14.21 30.87
CA LEU A 125 5.98 14.88 30.98
C LEU A 125 6.98 14.44 29.89
N LYS A 126 6.57 13.56 28.96
CA LYS A 126 7.42 12.97 27.90
C LYS A 126 8.66 12.24 28.44
N ASN A 127 8.63 11.79 29.68
CA ASN A 127 9.71 11.01 30.28
C ASN A 127 9.52 9.51 30.00
N TYR A 128 9.70 9.11 28.74
CA TYR A 128 9.37 7.76 28.27
C TYR A 128 10.17 6.65 28.95
N GLN A 129 11.41 6.92 29.41
CA GLN A 129 12.21 5.94 30.15
C GLN A 129 11.54 5.55 31.48
N GLN A 130 11.01 6.53 32.22
CA GLN A 130 10.30 6.27 33.47
C GLN A 130 8.93 5.62 33.21
N VAL A 131 8.26 5.96 32.10
CA VAL A 131 7.04 5.25 31.67
C VAL A 131 7.31 3.76 31.49
N VAL A 132 8.39 3.40 30.80
CA VAL A 132 8.76 1.98 30.60
C VAL A 132 9.05 1.28 31.92
N ALA A 133 9.79 1.92 32.84
CA ALA A 133 10.10 1.36 34.15
C ALA A 133 8.82 1.09 34.96
N ASP A 134 7.94 2.09 35.09
CA ASP A 134 6.70 1.96 35.86
C ASP A 134 5.72 0.97 35.23
N CYS A 135 5.59 0.97 33.91
CA CYS A 135 4.76 -0.01 33.24
C CYS A 135 5.32 -1.44 33.40
N SER A 136 6.64 -1.63 33.40
CA SER A 136 7.25 -2.94 33.62
C SER A 136 6.98 -3.44 35.03
N MET A 137 7.14 -2.60 36.05
CA MET A 137 6.75 -2.93 37.43
C MET A 137 5.25 -3.27 37.54
N ALA A 138 4.38 -2.53 36.85
CA ALA A 138 2.95 -2.81 36.83
C ALA A 138 2.65 -4.19 36.20
N LEU A 139 3.40 -4.59 35.18
CA LEU A 139 3.21 -5.84 34.45
C LEU A 139 3.81 -7.05 35.16
N GLU A 140 4.89 -6.88 35.94
CA GLU A 140 5.39 -7.92 36.85
C GLU A 140 4.32 -8.32 37.88
N LEU A 141 3.53 -7.35 38.35
CA LEU A 141 2.45 -7.57 39.31
C LEU A 141 1.14 -8.05 38.65
N ASN A 142 0.84 -7.57 37.43
CA ASN A 142 -0.33 -7.95 36.66
C ASN A 142 0.04 -8.11 35.17
N PRO A 143 0.41 -9.33 34.73
CA PRO A 143 0.89 -9.57 33.37
C PRO A 143 -0.16 -9.31 32.27
N ARG A 144 -1.46 -9.36 32.61
CA ARG A 144 -2.57 -9.15 31.66
C ARG A 144 -3.10 -7.71 31.68
N TYR A 145 -2.33 -6.77 32.22
CA TYR A 145 -2.80 -5.39 32.36
C TYR A 145 -2.70 -4.61 31.05
N VAL A 146 -3.75 -4.69 30.23
CA VAL A 146 -3.84 -4.07 28.90
C VAL A 146 -3.41 -2.60 28.91
N LYS A 147 -3.89 -1.78 29.86
CA LYS A 147 -3.53 -0.35 29.91
C LYS A 147 -2.04 -0.09 30.15
N ALA A 148 -1.35 -0.96 30.89
CA ALA A 148 0.09 -0.85 31.11
C ALA A 148 0.86 -1.29 29.87
N LEU A 149 0.46 -2.40 29.23
CA LEU A 149 1.05 -2.86 27.96
C LEU A 149 0.92 -1.80 26.86
N THR A 150 -0.29 -1.25 26.65
CA THR A 150 -0.52 -0.22 25.61
C THR A 150 0.33 1.02 25.84
N ARG A 151 0.49 1.46 27.10
CA ARG A 151 1.33 2.63 27.41
C ARG A 151 2.81 2.32 27.22
N ARG A 152 3.27 1.14 27.63
CA ARG A 152 4.66 0.72 27.44
C ARG A 152 5.01 0.61 25.96
N ALA A 153 4.12 0.04 25.14
CA ALA A 153 4.27 0.00 23.69
C ALA A 153 4.44 1.41 23.07
N LYS A 154 3.62 2.38 23.48
CA LYS A 154 3.75 3.78 23.02
C LYS A 154 5.05 4.45 23.48
N ALA A 155 5.51 4.13 24.70
CA ALA A 155 6.77 4.63 25.21
C ALA A 155 7.95 4.03 24.43
N PHE A 156 7.94 2.73 24.14
CA PHE A 156 8.93 2.07 23.29
C PHE A 156 8.94 2.61 21.86
N GLU A 157 7.76 2.87 21.28
CA GLU A 157 7.64 3.56 19.99
C GLU A 157 8.34 4.93 20.03
N SER A 158 8.09 5.73 21.08
CA SER A 158 8.71 7.06 21.25
C SER A 158 10.22 7.00 21.45
N LEU A 159 10.73 5.88 22.00
CA LEU A 159 12.16 5.59 22.16
C LEU A 159 12.79 4.91 20.94
N GLN A 160 12.04 4.71 19.85
CA GLN A 160 12.46 3.96 18.64
C GLN A 160 12.85 2.50 18.92
N GLN A 161 12.37 1.93 20.03
CA GLN A 161 12.55 0.52 20.38
C GLN A 161 11.39 -0.31 19.79
N PHE A 162 11.32 -0.36 18.46
CA PHE A 162 10.17 -0.92 17.74
C PHE A 162 9.95 -2.41 17.98
N ARG A 163 11.01 -3.18 18.28
CA ARG A 163 10.89 -4.62 18.58
C ARG A 163 10.10 -4.84 19.87
N ASP A 164 10.50 -4.19 20.94
CA ASP A 164 9.84 -4.32 22.26
C ASP A 164 8.42 -3.75 22.20
N ALA A 165 8.23 -2.64 21.45
CA ALA A 165 6.91 -2.09 21.18
C ALA A 165 5.99 -3.09 20.47
N LEU A 166 6.53 -3.86 19.52
CA LEU A 166 5.77 -4.86 18.76
C LEU A 166 5.32 -6.02 19.64
N GLU A 167 6.16 -6.49 20.56
CA GLU A 167 5.83 -7.57 21.49
C GLU A 167 4.66 -7.17 22.42
N ASP A 168 4.72 -5.96 22.97
CA ASP A 168 3.67 -5.43 23.85
C ASP A 168 2.35 -5.21 23.09
N ILE A 169 2.39 -4.55 21.92
CA ILE A 169 1.16 -4.28 21.17
C ILE A 169 0.53 -5.56 20.61
N THR A 170 1.34 -6.55 20.23
CA THR A 170 0.84 -7.87 19.81
C THR A 170 0.11 -8.54 20.97
N THR A 171 0.68 -8.48 22.18
CA THR A 171 0.01 -8.99 23.39
C THR A 171 -1.31 -8.28 23.66
N VAL A 172 -1.36 -6.95 23.51
CA VAL A 172 -2.60 -6.16 23.62
C VAL A 172 -3.64 -6.61 22.59
N CYS A 173 -3.27 -6.75 21.32
CA CYS A 173 -4.19 -7.20 20.27
C CYS A 173 -4.77 -8.58 20.55
N ILE A 174 -3.95 -9.51 21.07
CA ILE A 174 -4.42 -10.85 21.48
C ILE A 174 -5.40 -10.75 22.66
N LEU A 175 -5.07 -9.97 23.69
CA LEU A 175 -5.91 -9.81 24.88
C LEU A 175 -7.25 -9.13 24.57
N GLU A 176 -7.27 -8.21 23.61
CA GLU A 176 -8.48 -7.50 23.15
C GLU A 176 -9.23 -8.24 22.04
N GLY A 177 -8.76 -9.43 21.62
CA GLY A 177 -9.38 -10.21 20.55
C GLY A 177 -9.44 -9.48 19.22
N PHE A 178 -8.46 -8.61 18.94
CA PHE A 178 -8.37 -7.79 17.72
C PHE A 178 -9.57 -6.86 17.48
N GLN A 179 -10.33 -6.50 18.53
CA GLN A 179 -11.51 -5.63 18.39
C GLN A 179 -11.16 -4.13 18.44
N ASN A 180 -10.06 -3.76 19.09
CA ASN A 180 -9.68 -2.37 19.29
C ASN A 180 -8.87 -1.84 18.10
N GLN A 181 -9.51 -1.00 17.28
CA GLN A 181 -8.89 -0.41 16.10
C GLN A 181 -7.66 0.47 16.43
N GLY A 182 -7.63 1.11 17.60
CA GLY A 182 -6.48 1.92 18.02
C GLY A 182 -5.23 1.08 18.27
N SER A 183 -5.40 -0.11 18.86
CA SER A 183 -4.31 -1.07 19.06
C SER A 183 -3.81 -1.64 17.73
N LEU A 184 -4.72 -1.96 16.81
CA LEU A 184 -4.38 -2.45 15.47
C LEU A 184 -3.61 -1.39 14.65
N GLN A 185 -4.01 -0.12 14.71
CA GLN A 185 -3.31 0.96 14.03
C GLN A 185 -1.89 1.19 14.58
N LEU A 186 -1.71 1.06 15.89
CA LEU A 186 -0.39 1.14 16.51
C LEU A 186 0.49 -0.04 16.08
N ALA A 187 -0.06 -1.27 16.08
CA ALA A 187 0.65 -2.46 15.60
C ALA A 187 1.07 -2.32 14.12
N ASP A 188 0.15 -1.89 13.24
CA ASP A 188 0.44 -1.65 11.82
C ASP A 188 1.57 -0.64 11.62
N ARG A 189 1.55 0.47 12.37
CA ARG A 189 2.61 1.50 12.28
C ARG A 189 3.97 0.97 12.71
N ILE A 190 4.04 0.25 13.84
CA ILE A 190 5.28 -0.35 14.34
C ILE A 190 5.81 -1.40 13.36
N LEU A 191 4.92 -2.25 12.82
CA LEU A 191 5.27 -3.25 11.81
C LEU A 191 5.84 -2.61 10.54
N LYS A 192 5.25 -1.49 10.08
CA LYS A 192 5.76 -0.74 8.92
C LYS A 192 7.16 -0.19 9.15
N GLU A 193 7.42 0.44 10.29
CA GLU A 193 8.75 0.99 10.60
C GLU A 193 9.81 -0.10 10.74
N LEU A 194 9.50 -1.18 11.45
CA LEU A 194 10.40 -2.32 11.61
C LEU A 194 10.62 -3.06 10.28
N GLY A 195 9.57 -3.19 9.47
CA GLY A 195 9.63 -3.74 8.12
C GLY A 195 10.50 -2.90 7.18
N ARG A 196 10.36 -1.57 7.21
CA ARG A 196 11.19 -0.63 6.43
C ARG A 196 12.67 -0.72 6.80
N ALA A 197 12.99 -0.74 8.10
CA ALA A 197 14.36 -0.87 8.57
C ALA A 197 15.00 -2.18 8.08
N ARG A 198 14.32 -3.32 8.32
CA ARG A 198 14.81 -4.63 7.85
C ARG A 198 14.89 -4.74 6.34
N ALA A 199 13.92 -4.18 5.62
CA ALA A 199 13.92 -4.16 4.17
C ALA A 199 15.10 -3.35 3.62
N LYS A 200 15.43 -2.20 4.23
CA LYS A 200 16.59 -1.39 3.86
C LYS A 200 17.89 -2.17 4.01
N ASP A 201 18.09 -2.84 5.14
CA ASP A 201 19.29 -3.64 5.41
C ASP A 201 19.39 -4.86 4.47
N ALA A 202 18.27 -5.53 4.21
CA ALA A 202 18.20 -6.65 3.28
C ALA A 202 18.45 -6.22 1.83
N TYR A 203 17.98 -5.04 1.43
CA TYR A 203 18.13 -4.54 0.07
C TYR A 203 19.57 -4.11 -0.24
N GLN A 204 20.33 -3.62 0.75
CA GLN A 204 21.75 -3.26 0.57
C GLN A 204 22.62 -4.44 0.12
N ASN A 205 22.31 -5.65 0.59
CA ASN A 205 23.10 -6.86 0.30
C ASN A 205 22.44 -7.77 -0.73
N LYS A 206 21.33 -7.33 -1.36
CA LYS A 206 20.59 -8.16 -2.29
C LYS A 206 21.35 -8.27 -3.62
N GLN A 207 21.72 -9.49 -3.98
CA GLN A 207 22.29 -9.77 -5.29
C GLN A 207 21.21 -9.66 -6.39
N PRO A 208 21.53 -9.08 -7.55
CA PRO A 208 20.63 -9.10 -8.69
C PRO A 208 20.29 -10.54 -9.08
N SER A 209 19.01 -10.81 -9.26
CA SER A 209 18.54 -12.13 -9.67
C SER A 209 17.38 -11.95 -10.63
N LEU A 210 17.50 -12.56 -11.81
CA LEU A 210 16.40 -12.60 -12.76
C LEU A 210 15.24 -13.44 -12.20
N PRO A 211 13.99 -13.07 -12.53
CA PRO A 211 12.83 -13.87 -12.18
C PRO A 211 12.78 -15.14 -13.06
N SER A 212 11.78 -15.99 -12.83
CA SER A 212 11.63 -17.23 -13.60
C SER A 212 11.51 -16.94 -15.10
N LYS A 213 11.99 -17.88 -15.94
CA LYS A 213 11.89 -17.73 -17.40
C LYS A 213 10.45 -17.52 -17.87
N PHE A 214 9.49 -18.17 -17.21
CA PHE A 214 8.06 -17.98 -17.45
C PHE A 214 7.61 -16.54 -17.18
N PHE A 215 8.04 -15.95 -16.05
CA PHE A 215 7.73 -14.56 -15.72
C PHE A 215 8.30 -13.60 -16.76
N VAL A 216 9.56 -13.78 -17.17
CA VAL A 216 10.19 -12.92 -18.20
C VAL A 216 9.40 -12.98 -19.51
N ARG A 217 9.01 -14.18 -19.97
CA ARG A 217 8.20 -14.35 -21.19
C ARG A 217 6.86 -13.65 -21.08
N ASN A 218 6.16 -13.82 -19.96
CA ASN A 218 4.86 -13.18 -19.75
C ASN A 218 4.97 -11.65 -19.65
N TYR A 219 6.03 -11.14 -19.01
CA TYR A 219 6.31 -9.72 -18.95
C TYR A 219 6.50 -9.14 -20.36
N LEU A 220 7.32 -9.79 -21.19
CA LEU A 220 7.57 -9.35 -22.57
C LEU A 220 6.31 -9.45 -23.45
N ALA A 221 5.48 -10.47 -23.25
CA ALA A 221 4.18 -10.60 -23.93
C ALA A 221 3.16 -9.51 -23.54
N GLY A 222 3.44 -8.72 -22.50
CA GLY A 222 2.64 -7.55 -22.11
C GLY A 222 2.82 -6.33 -23.02
N PHE A 223 3.77 -6.36 -23.97
CA PHE A 223 4.03 -5.29 -24.93
C PHE A 223 3.67 -5.77 -26.35
N ALA A 224 2.55 -5.33 -26.88
CA ALA A 224 2.07 -5.67 -28.23
C ALA A 224 2.81 -4.90 -29.34
N ASN A 225 3.38 -3.73 -29.02
CA ASN A 225 4.12 -2.90 -29.95
C ASN A 225 5.58 -2.67 -29.49
N ASP A 226 6.23 -3.70 -28.95
CA ASP A 226 7.61 -3.60 -28.51
C ASP A 226 8.56 -3.28 -29.69
N PRO A 227 9.36 -2.21 -29.61
CA PRO A 227 10.19 -1.75 -30.72
C PRO A 227 11.52 -2.51 -30.86
N VAL A 228 11.87 -3.33 -29.87
CA VAL A 228 13.08 -4.18 -29.85
C VAL A 228 12.72 -5.63 -30.16
N LEU A 229 11.54 -6.08 -29.74
CA LEU A 229 11.11 -7.47 -29.82
C LEU A 229 9.85 -7.65 -30.67
N LYS A 230 9.98 -8.39 -31.77
CA LYS A 230 8.84 -8.96 -32.49
C LYS A 230 8.66 -10.41 -32.05
N ILE A 231 8.11 -10.65 -30.86
CA ILE A 231 7.81 -12.02 -30.44
C ILE A 231 6.53 -12.48 -31.15
N ASP A 232 6.67 -12.91 -32.41
CA ASP A 232 5.60 -13.58 -33.17
C ASP A 232 5.41 -15.02 -32.65
N ASN A 233 5.11 -15.24 -31.36
CA ASN A 233 4.87 -16.60 -30.84
C ASN A 233 4.08 -16.67 -29.52
N VAL A 234 2.92 -16.01 -29.45
CA VAL A 234 1.90 -16.31 -28.40
C VAL A 234 1.07 -17.59 -28.75
N GLY A 235 1.36 -18.24 -29.88
CA GLY A 235 0.61 -19.40 -30.38
C GLY A 235 1.25 -20.79 -30.18
N LYS A 236 2.52 -20.89 -29.78
CA LYS A 236 3.25 -22.16 -29.63
C LYS A 236 3.86 -22.30 -28.23
N VAL A 237 3.01 -22.35 -27.21
CA VAL A 237 3.42 -22.92 -25.91
C VAL A 237 3.14 -24.42 -25.98
N GLY A 238 4.20 -25.21 -25.82
CA GLY A 238 4.20 -26.66 -26.00
C GLY A 238 3.27 -27.40 -25.04
N SER A 239 2.65 -28.44 -25.56
CA SER A 239 2.00 -29.50 -24.79
C SER A 239 3.05 -30.33 -24.02
N PRO A 240 2.76 -30.81 -22.80
CA PRO A 240 3.58 -31.83 -22.16
C PRO A 240 3.27 -33.21 -22.77
N HIS A 241 4.33 -33.92 -23.16
CA HIS A 241 4.38 -35.35 -23.49
C HIS A 241 3.55 -35.87 -24.69
N GLN A 242 4.25 -36.14 -25.78
CA GLN A 242 4.08 -37.40 -26.52
C GLN A 242 5.48 -37.98 -26.81
N GLU A 243 5.87 -38.96 -26.01
CA GLU A 243 6.82 -39.98 -26.45
C GLU A 243 6.15 -40.79 -27.56
N GLY A 244 6.80 -40.93 -28.72
CA GLY A 244 6.27 -41.77 -29.80
C GLY A 244 6.87 -41.55 -31.19
N GLN A 245 8.05 -42.16 -31.41
CA GLN A 245 8.51 -42.81 -32.65
C GLN A 245 8.72 -42.03 -33.98
N GLY A 246 9.98 -42.14 -34.47
CA GLY A 246 10.40 -42.09 -35.89
C GLY A 246 10.73 -40.69 -36.41
N ASP A 247 11.90 -40.36 -36.97
CA ASP A 247 13.07 -41.10 -37.42
C ASP A 247 14.31 -40.20 -37.23
N VAL A 248 15.34 -40.76 -36.61
CA VAL A 248 16.65 -40.11 -36.49
C VAL A 248 17.42 -40.35 -37.78
N LYS A 249 17.71 -39.31 -38.55
CA LYS A 249 18.75 -39.37 -39.58
C LYS A 249 20.00 -38.66 -39.06
N VAL A 250 20.85 -39.46 -38.40
CA VAL A 250 22.21 -39.10 -38.01
C VAL A 250 23.10 -39.01 -39.26
N LYS A 251 23.86 -37.92 -39.39
CA LYS A 251 25.23 -37.91 -39.96
C LYS A 251 25.99 -36.84 -39.16
N ALA A 252 26.64 -37.19 -38.06
CA ALA A 252 27.97 -37.83 -37.94
C ALA A 252 29.06 -37.06 -38.70
N GLU A 253 29.90 -36.40 -37.91
CA GLU A 253 31.20 -35.82 -38.26
C GLU A 253 32.15 -36.89 -38.82
N GLU A 254 33.00 -36.51 -39.76
CA GLU A 254 34.34 -37.08 -39.88
C GLU A 254 35.35 -35.97 -40.19
N ALA A 255 36.40 -35.93 -39.36
CA ALA A 255 37.63 -35.22 -39.60
C ALA A 255 38.71 -36.23 -40.02
N SER A 256 39.43 -35.98 -41.12
CA SER A 256 40.83 -36.37 -41.30
C SER A 256 41.38 -35.72 -42.58
N GLY A 257 42.59 -35.16 -42.49
CA GLY A 257 43.21 -34.32 -43.51
C GLY A 257 44.01 -35.05 -44.59
N ASN A 258 44.36 -34.32 -45.64
CA ASN A 258 45.74 -33.92 -45.98
C ASN A 258 45.70 -33.00 -47.22
N GLY A 259 46.77 -32.23 -47.38
CA GLY A 259 46.80 -31.01 -48.18
C GLY A 259 46.74 -31.18 -49.69
N GLU A 260 46.41 -30.07 -50.35
CA GLU A 260 46.95 -29.69 -51.64
C GLU A 260 46.86 -28.16 -51.75
N GLU A 261 48.02 -27.53 -51.98
CA GLU A 261 48.13 -26.14 -52.41
C GLU A 261 47.44 -26.03 -53.78
N ASN A 262 46.45 -25.16 -53.89
CA ASN A 262 46.10 -24.53 -55.16
C ASN A 262 45.72 -23.08 -54.88
N SER A 263 46.61 -22.22 -55.32
CA SER A 263 46.37 -20.81 -55.59
C SER A 263 45.32 -20.69 -56.70
N ASP A 264 44.13 -20.21 -56.38
CA ASP A 264 43.25 -19.60 -57.37
C ASP A 264 42.58 -18.37 -56.75
N GLU A 265 43.00 -17.23 -57.27
CA GLU A 265 42.40 -15.92 -57.06
C GLU A 265 40.97 -15.89 -57.64
N ASN A 266 40.13 -15.04 -57.05
CA ASN A 266 38.79 -14.62 -57.48
C ASN A 266 37.61 -15.52 -57.10
N GLY A 267 37.07 -15.25 -55.92
CA GLY A 267 35.67 -15.47 -55.59
C GLY A 267 35.22 -14.39 -54.61
N ASP A 268 34.27 -13.55 -55.02
CA ASP A 268 33.67 -12.49 -54.19
C ASP A 268 33.32 -13.02 -52.80
N ALA A 269 34.10 -12.61 -51.80
CA ALA A 269 33.76 -12.82 -50.41
C ALA A 269 32.56 -11.93 -50.10
N VAL A 270 31.36 -12.52 -50.07
CA VAL A 270 30.21 -11.91 -49.41
C VAL A 270 30.64 -11.65 -47.96
N LEU A 271 30.94 -10.38 -47.65
CA LEU A 271 31.18 -9.91 -46.29
C LEU A 271 29.89 -10.14 -45.50
N LEU A 272 29.76 -11.32 -44.89
CA LEU A 272 28.78 -11.56 -43.83
C LEU A 272 29.18 -10.64 -42.68
N GLU A 273 28.55 -9.47 -42.61
CA GLU A 273 28.69 -8.55 -41.48
C GLU A 273 28.44 -9.33 -40.19
N LYS A 274 29.39 -9.28 -39.27
CA LYS A 274 29.24 -9.97 -37.98
C LYS A 274 28.02 -9.37 -37.26
N PRO A 275 27.17 -10.21 -36.66
CA PRO A 275 25.98 -9.73 -35.95
C PRO A 275 26.37 -8.76 -34.83
N SER A 276 25.63 -7.66 -34.69
CA SER A 276 25.84 -6.69 -33.61
C SER A 276 25.71 -7.36 -32.24
N ALA A 277 26.22 -6.72 -31.17
CA ALA A 277 26.02 -7.26 -29.83
C ALA A 277 24.53 -7.22 -29.44
N LEU A 278 23.77 -6.25 -29.95
CA LEU A 278 22.31 -6.25 -29.82
C LEU A 278 21.63 -7.43 -30.54
N ASP A 279 22.09 -7.85 -31.72
CA ASP A 279 21.52 -9.00 -32.43
C ASP A 279 21.81 -10.31 -31.69
N ARG A 280 22.99 -10.44 -31.11
CA ARG A 280 23.30 -11.54 -30.17
C ARG A 280 22.42 -11.48 -28.92
N ALA A 281 22.13 -10.28 -28.39
CA ALA A 281 21.22 -10.14 -27.25
C ALA A 281 19.80 -10.60 -27.60
N LYS A 282 19.32 -10.32 -28.81
CA LYS A 282 18.03 -10.80 -29.31
C LYS A 282 18.00 -12.33 -29.47
N ASP A 283 19.06 -12.94 -30.01
CA ASP A 283 19.20 -14.40 -30.08
C ASP A 283 19.17 -15.04 -28.68
N ALA A 284 19.87 -14.44 -27.72
CA ALA A 284 19.87 -14.89 -26.33
C ALA A 284 18.46 -14.83 -25.71
N LEU A 285 17.68 -13.79 -26.00
CA LEU A 285 16.28 -13.66 -25.55
C LEU A 285 15.39 -14.77 -26.11
N GLU A 286 15.48 -15.03 -27.42
CA GLU A 286 14.70 -16.06 -28.10
C GLU A 286 15.05 -17.46 -27.57
N SER A 287 16.34 -17.70 -27.32
CA SER A 287 16.87 -18.92 -26.72
C SER A 287 16.59 -19.04 -25.21
N GLY A 288 16.07 -17.99 -24.56
CA GLY A 288 15.81 -17.96 -23.12
C GLY A 288 17.08 -17.98 -22.26
N ARG A 289 18.21 -17.47 -22.80
CA ARG A 289 19.50 -17.23 -22.16
C ARG A 289 19.56 -15.80 -21.63
N TYR A 290 18.69 -15.52 -20.66
CA TYR A 290 18.41 -14.17 -20.17
C TYR A 290 19.56 -13.50 -19.41
N ASP A 291 20.44 -14.31 -18.85
CA ASP A 291 21.68 -13.91 -18.17
C ASP A 291 22.69 -13.25 -19.11
N GLU A 292 22.68 -13.59 -20.40
CA GLU A 292 23.59 -13.01 -21.40
C GLU A 292 23.14 -11.62 -21.88
N VAL A 293 21.88 -11.24 -21.66
CA VAL A 293 21.27 -10.03 -22.25
C VAL A 293 21.92 -8.75 -21.74
N ILE A 294 22.13 -8.61 -20.42
CA ILE A 294 22.76 -7.41 -19.84
C ILE A 294 24.21 -7.26 -20.32
N PRO A 295 25.07 -8.30 -20.25
CA PRO A 295 26.42 -8.23 -20.80
C PRO A 295 26.46 -7.82 -22.28
N LEU A 296 25.64 -8.44 -23.13
CA LEU A 296 25.61 -8.16 -24.57
C LEU A 296 25.12 -6.73 -24.88
N CYS A 297 24.10 -6.25 -24.17
CA CYS A 297 23.67 -4.86 -24.32
C CYS A 297 24.72 -3.87 -23.78
N THR A 298 25.50 -4.26 -22.78
CA THR A 298 26.59 -3.42 -22.26
C THR A 298 27.72 -3.28 -23.27
N GLU A 299 28.09 -4.39 -23.91
CA GLU A 299 29.02 -4.38 -25.04
C GLU A 299 28.57 -3.43 -26.16
N GLU A 300 27.27 -3.44 -26.50
CA GLU A 300 26.72 -2.55 -27.52
C GLU A 300 26.75 -1.07 -27.08
N VAL A 301 26.43 -0.78 -25.81
CA VAL A 301 26.45 0.59 -25.28
C VAL A 301 27.86 1.18 -25.22
N GLU A 302 28.88 0.34 -25.03
CA GLU A 302 30.28 0.74 -25.02
C GLU A 302 30.87 0.87 -26.45
N THR A 303 30.15 0.41 -27.47
CA THR A 303 30.56 0.53 -28.87
C THR A 303 30.37 1.98 -29.35
N ALA A 304 31.46 2.60 -29.79
CA ALA A 304 31.43 3.97 -30.31
C ALA A 304 30.51 4.09 -31.52
N ASP A 305 29.69 5.14 -31.55
CA ASP A 305 28.78 5.49 -32.65
C ASP A 305 27.82 4.36 -33.06
N SER A 306 27.40 3.51 -32.12
CA SER A 306 26.44 2.43 -32.41
C SER A 306 25.10 3.00 -32.91
N PRO A 307 24.62 2.59 -34.11
CA PRO A 307 23.34 3.05 -34.65
C PRO A 307 22.13 2.45 -33.91
N VAL A 308 22.35 1.46 -33.05
CA VAL A 308 21.32 0.74 -32.27
C VAL A 308 21.45 1.01 -30.77
N LEU A 309 22.18 2.06 -30.39
CA LEU A 309 22.41 2.45 -29.00
C LEU A 309 21.10 2.62 -28.20
N ALA A 310 20.08 3.26 -28.80
CA ALA A 310 18.80 3.50 -28.13
C ALA A 310 18.07 2.19 -27.80
N GLU A 311 18.07 1.23 -28.73
CA GLU A 311 17.48 -0.10 -28.55
C GLU A 311 18.26 -0.92 -27.52
N ALA A 312 19.58 -0.83 -27.52
CA ALA A 312 20.45 -1.50 -26.54
C ALA A 312 20.21 -0.96 -25.12
N LEU A 313 20.13 0.37 -24.95
CA LEU A 313 19.78 1.01 -23.67
C LEU A 313 18.38 0.58 -23.20
N LEU A 314 17.40 0.53 -24.10
CA LEU A 314 16.02 0.12 -23.75
C LEU A 314 15.96 -1.34 -23.27
N LEU A 315 16.65 -2.23 -23.99
CA LEU A 315 16.68 -3.64 -23.64
C LEU A 315 17.44 -3.88 -22.33
N ARG A 316 18.60 -3.23 -22.16
CA ARG A 316 19.38 -3.30 -20.92
C ARG A 316 18.59 -2.76 -19.73
N ALA A 317 17.92 -1.62 -19.90
CA ALA A 317 17.04 -1.06 -18.88
C ALA A 317 15.93 -2.04 -18.48
N THR A 318 15.30 -2.70 -19.46
CA THR A 318 14.27 -3.71 -19.21
C THR A 318 14.80 -4.84 -18.32
N PHE A 319 15.99 -5.36 -18.61
CA PHE A 319 16.58 -6.45 -17.83
C PHE A 319 17.11 -6.00 -16.47
N TYR A 320 17.58 -4.75 -16.33
CA TYR A 320 17.86 -4.16 -15.03
C TYR A 320 16.59 -4.10 -14.17
N ILE A 321 15.47 -3.65 -14.74
CA ILE A 321 14.18 -3.60 -14.04
C ILE A 321 13.74 -5.01 -13.60
N LEU A 322 13.80 -5.99 -14.50
CA LEU A 322 13.45 -7.38 -14.19
C LEU A 322 14.35 -7.98 -13.11
N SER A 323 15.63 -7.62 -13.09
CA SER A 323 16.60 -8.08 -12.08
C SER A 323 16.48 -7.35 -10.73
N GLY A 324 15.54 -6.41 -10.59
CA GLY A 324 15.36 -5.59 -9.39
C GLY A 324 16.32 -4.41 -9.27
N GLN A 325 17.10 -4.13 -10.31
CA GLN A 325 18.09 -3.05 -10.41
C GLN A 325 17.46 -1.77 -10.99
N GLY A 326 16.34 -1.32 -10.41
CA GLY A 326 15.53 -0.23 -10.97
C GLY A 326 16.24 1.14 -11.06
N GLN A 327 17.32 1.37 -10.32
CA GLN A 327 18.12 2.60 -10.43
C GLN A 327 18.95 2.62 -11.72
N GLN A 328 19.65 1.53 -12.03
CA GLN A 328 20.40 1.40 -13.28
C GLN A 328 19.47 1.41 -14.49
N GLY A 329 18.33 0.72 -14.39
CA GLY A 329 17.31 0.77 -15.44
C GLY A 329 16.78 2.18 -15.69
N LEU A 330 16.54 2.96 -14.63
CA LEU A 330 16.11 4.36 -14.78
C LEU A 330 17.19 5.23 -15.43
N ALA A 331 18.46 5.04 -15.06
CA ALA A 331 19.57 5.77 -15.65
C ALA A 331 19.71 5.50 -17.17
N ASP A 332 19.58 4.24 -17.58
CA ASP A 332 19.58 3.86 -19.00
C ASP A 332 18.40 4.49 -19.77
N LEU A 333 17.19 4.50 -19.18
CA LEU A 333 16.02 5.14 -19.79
C LEU A 333 16.19 6.66 -19.92
N GLU A 334 16.78 7.31 -18.92
CA GLU A 334 17.05 8.75 -18.96
C GLU A 334 18.11 9.10 -19.99
N SER A 335 19.19 8.32 -20.05
CA SER A 335 20.22 8.46 -21.08
C SER A 335 19.63 8.26 -22.48
N LEU A 336 18.78 7.27 -22.67
CA LEU A 336 18.09 7.01 -23.94
C LEU A 336 17.28 8.23 -24.38
N LEU A 337 16.47 8.79 -23.48
CA LEU A 337 15.59 9.93 -23.78
C LEU A 337 16.34 11.24 -24.06
N THR A 338 17.64 11.31 -23.77
CA THR A 338 18.50 12.46 -24.13
C THR A 338 19.15 12.35 -25.50
N LEU A 339 19.02 11.22 -26.21
CA LEU A 339 19.60 11.04 -27.53
C LEU A 339 18.79 11.78 -28.61
N ASP A 340 19.47 12.42 -29.55
CA ASP A 340 18.81 13.15 -30.65
C ASP A 340 18.18 12.22 -31.72
N THR A 341 18.61 10.96 -31.76
CA THR A 341 18.27 9.99 -32.84
C THR A 341 17.19 8.97 -32.43
N VAL A 342 16.47 9.19 -31.32
CA VAL A 342 15.50 8.22 -30.81
C VAL A 342 14.29 8.09 -31.73
N ARG A 343 14.05 6.87 -32.23
CA ARG A 343 12.84 6.56 -32.97
C ARG A 343 11.61 6.64 -32.04
N PRO A 344 10.48 7.23 -32.48
CA PRO A 344 9.30 7.41 -31.62
C PRO A 344 8.80 6.13 -30.91
N PRO A 345 8.79 4.93 -31.53
CA PRO A 345 8.40 3.70 -30.84
C PRO A 345 9.32 3.34 -29.65
N VAL A 346 10.63 3.57 -29.79
CA VAL A 346 11.64 3.32 -28.75
C VAL A 346 11.47 4.30 -27.59
N GLY A 347 11.32 5.58 -27.90
CA GLY A 347 11.07 6.62 -26.89
C GLY A 347 9.76 6.41 -26.13
N ALA A 348 8.68 6.04 -26.83
CA ALA A 348 7.40 5.75 -26.18
C ALA A 348 7.49 4.55 -25.23
N ASN A 349 8.15 3.47 -25.64
CA ASN A 349 8.37 2.30 -24.80
C ASN A 349 9.25 2.62 -23.57
N ALA A 350 10.29 3.44 -23.76
CA ALA A 350 11.13 3.93 -22.66
C ALA A 350 10.32 4.75 -21.64
N LEU A 351 9.45 5.64 -22.10
CA LEU A 351 8.57 6.46 -21.25
C LEU A 351 7.54 5.60 -20.49
N ILE A 352 6.98 4.56 -21.11
CA ILE A 352 6.12 3.58 -20.43
C ILE A 352 6.86 2.95 -19.25
N LYS A 353 8.06 2.41 -19.49
CA LYS A 353 8.87 1.75 -18.45
C LYS A 353 9.31 2.72 -17.36
N LYS A 354 9.68 3.96 -17.73
CA LYS A 354 10.02 5.04 -16.79
C LYS A 354 8.80 5.38 -15.91
N GLY A 355 7.63 5.56 -16.51
CA GLY A 355 6.38 5.82 -15.81
C GLY A 355 6.02 4.71 -14.81
N SER A 356 6.13 3.44 -15.23
CA SER A 356 5.92 2.30 -14.32
C SER A 356 6.90 2.26 -13.15
N LEU A 357 8.18 2.58 -13.36
CA LEU A 357 9.17 2.68 -12.29
C LEU A 357 8.88 3.84 -11.32
N LEU A 358 8.41 4.97 -11.83
CA LEU A 358 8.04 6.13 -11.01
C LEU A 358 6.80 5.84 -10.15
N MET A 359 5.83 5.07 -10.67
CA MET A 359 4.70 4.58 -9.86
C MET A 359 5.17 3.72 -8.69
N GLN A 360 6.15 2.82 -8.89
CA GLN A 360 6.70 2.02 -7.79
C GLN A 360 7.42 2.86 -6.71
N LYS A 361 7.88 4.06 -7.08
CA LYS A 361 8.51 5.03 -6.17
C LYS A 361 7.53 6.05 -5.57
N ASP A 362 6.22 5.83 -5.73
CA ASP A 362 5.17 6.74 -5.25
C ASP A 362 5.25 8.16 -5.87
N ARG A 363 5.88 8.29 -7.05
CA ARG A 363 5.99 9.55 -7.81
C ARG A 363 4.91 9.62 -8.89
N GLN A 364 3.65 9.63 -8.44
CA GLN A 364 2.48 9.44 -9.29
C GLN A 364 2.33 10.51 -10.39
N THR A 365 2.59 11.78 -10.08
CA THR A 365 2.43 12.89 -11.03
C THR A 365 3.40 12.74 -12.20
N GLU A 366 4.68 12.58 -11.89
CA GLU A 366 5.73 12.43 -12.89
C GLU A 366 5.57 11.15 -13.72
N ALA A 367 5.04 10.09 -13.10
CA ALA A 367 4.69 8.87 -13.80
C ALA A 367 3.59 9.09 -14.84
N MET A 368 2.54 9.84 -14.49
CA MET A 368 1.47 10.20 -15.43
C MET A 368 1.96 11.12 -16.55
N ASP A 369 2.86 12.06 -16.24
CA ASP A 369 3.49 12.92 -17.24
C ASP A 369 4.25 12.08 -18.28
N CYS A 370 4.98 11.04 -17.84
CA CYS A 370 5.66 10.12 -18.75
C CYS A 370 4.69 9.46 -19.74
N PHE A 371 3.51 9.00 -19.30
CA PHE A 371 2.53 8.40 -20.20
C PHE A 371 1.90 9.41 -21.14
N THR A 372 1.65 10.64 -20.69
CA THR A 372 1.16 11.73 -21.54
C THR A 372 2.19 12.07 -22.63
N THR A 373 3.47 12.23 -22.25
CA THR A 373 4.55 12.45 -23.23
C THR A 373 4.70 11.28 -24.19
N ALA A 374 4.50 10.03 -23.72
CA ALA A 374 4.54 8.86 -24.60
C ALA A 374 3.40 8.90 -25.64
N GLU A 375 2.20 9.30 -25.21
CA GLU A 375 1.04 9.46 -26.09
C GLU A 375 1.26 10.55 -27.14
N ASP A 376 1.80 11.71 -26.73
CA ASP A 376 2.15 12.79 -27.66
C ASP A 376 3.19 12.34 -28.70
N LEU A 377 4.15 11.51 -28.28
CA LEU A 377 5.23 11.01 -29.14
C LEU A 377 4.75 9.94 -30.13
N HIS A 378 3.89 9.01 -29.70
CA HIS A 378 3.44 7.89 -30.55
C HIS A 378 2.00 7.44 -30.23
N PRO A 379 0.98 8.22 -30.63
CA PRO A 379 -0.42 8.01 -30.24
C PRO A 379 -1.06 6.74 -30.81
N GLN A 380 -0.39 6.06 -31.74
CA GLN A 380 -0.83 4.78 -32.31
C GLN A 380 -0.23 3.55 -31.60
N ASN A 381 0.53 3.74 -30.49
CA ASN A 381 1.03 2.62 -29.69
C ASN A 381 -0.04 2.15 -28.70
N SER A 382 -0.48 0.90 -28.83
CA SER A 382 -1.47 0.31 -27.92
C SER A 382 -0.94 0.05 -26.50
N ASP A 383 0.38 -0.09 -26.33
CA ASP A 383 1.04 -0.39 -25.06
C ASP A 383 0.97 0.79 -24.08
N ILE A 384 0.98 2.02 -24.60
CA ILE A 384 0.87 3.24 -23.78
C ILE A 384 -0.44 3.18 -22.99
N TYR A 385 -1.53 2.99 -23.72
CA TYR A 385 -2.87 2.91 -23.14
C TYR A 385 -3.05 1.67 -22.28
N HIS A 386 -2.49 0.52 -22.69
CA HIS A 386 -2.55 -0.68 -21.87
C HIS A 386 -1.90 -0.48 -20.50
N HIS A 387 -0.64 -0.03 -20.48
CA HIS A 387 0.11 0.12 -19.25
C HIS A 387 -0.37 1.30 -18.40
N ARG A 388 -0.78 2.42 -19.02
CA ARG A 388 -1.44 3.53 -18.29
C ARG A 388 -2.76 3.07 -17.67
N GLY A 389 -3.56 2.29 -18.39
CA GLY A 389 -4.77 1.65 -17.89
C GLY A 389 -4.53 0.74 -16.68
N GLN A 390 -3.45 -0.06 -16.71
CA GLN A 390 -3.03 -0.87 -15.54
C GLN A 390 -2.68 0.00 -14.32
N GLN A 391 -1.95 1.10 -14.51
CA GLN A 391 -1.64 2.02 -13.41
C GLN A 391 -2.91 2.69 -12.87
N LEU A 392 -3.80 3.15 -13.75
CA LEU A 392 -5.08 3.77 -13.38
C LEU A 392 -5.97 2.81 -12.58
N LEU A 393 -6.00 1.53 -12.96
CA LEU A 393 -6.70 0.47 -12.24
C LEU A 393 -6.16 0.29 -10.81
N LEU A 394 -4.83 0.33 -10.62
CA LEU A 394 -4.20 0.26 -9.29
C LEU A 394 -4.48 1.50 -8.44
N MET A 395 -4.69 2.66 -9.08
CA MET A 395 -5.05 3.92 -8.42
C MET A 395 -6.56 4.07 -8.20
N GLU A 396 -7.36 3.03 -8.43
CA GLU A 396 -8.83 3.04 -8.34
C GLU A 396 -9.53 4.05 -9.27
N ARG A 397 -8.85 4.50 -10.33
CA ARG A 397 -9.41 5.40 -11.37
C ARG A 397 -10.04 4.56 -12.49
N LEU A 398 -11.11 3.85 -12.14
CA LEU A 398 -11.68 2.76 -12.95
C LEU A 398 -12.19 3.22 -14.33
N GLU A 399 -12.89 4.35 -14.39
CA GLU A 399 -13.42 4.90 -15.65
C GLU A 399 -12.32 5.20 -16.67
N GLU A 400 -11.25 5.85 -16.21
CA GLU A 400 -10.12 6.23 -17.06
C GLU A 400 -9.36 4.98 -17.51
N ALA A 401 -9.17 4.01 -16.60
CA ALA A 401 -8.57 2.71 -16.94
C ALA A 401 -9.36 2.00 -18.05
N MET A 402 -10.70 1.98 -17.96
CA MET A 402 -11.56 1.36 -18.97
C MET A 402 -11.45 2.05 -20.34
N LEU A 403 -11.34 3.38 -20.38
CA LEU A 403 -11.15 4.14 -21.62
C LEU A 403 -9.81 3.81 -22.27
N ASP A 404 -8.75 3.75 -21.48
CA ASP A 404 -7.41 3.38 -21.93
C ASP A 404 -7.37 1.95 -22.46
N PHE A 405 -7.95 0.98 -21.75
CA PHE A 405 -8.04 -0.39 -22.26
C PHE A 405 -8.86 -0.46 -23.54
N GLN A 406 -9.95 0.30 -23.65
CA GLN A 406 -10.75 0.36 -24.87
C GLN A 406 -9.94 0.94 -26.05
N LYS A 407 -9.13 1.97 -25.80
CA LYS A 407 -8.24 2.55 -26.82
C LYS A 407 -7.16 1.55 -27.24
N SER A 408 -6.54 0.84 -26.28
CA SER A 408 -5.58 -0.24 -26.55
C SER A 408 -6.20 -1.33 -27.42
N ILE A 409 -7.43 -1.77 -27.13
CA ILE A 409 -8.18 -2.77 -27.93
C ILE A 409 -8.39 -2.30 -29.37
N ILE A 410 -8.72 -1.03 -29.58
CA ILE A 410 -8.93 -0.46 -30.92
C ILE A 410 -7.63 -0.48 -31.72
N LEU A 411 -6.51 -0.14 -31.09
CA LEU A 411 -5.20 -0.10 -31.73
C LEU A 411 -4.61 -1.50 -31.97
N SER A 412 -4.83 -2.44 -31.04
CA SER A 412 -4.34 -3.83 -31.11
C SER A 412 -5.46 -4.85 -30.81
N PRO A 413 -6.32 -5.18 -31.79
CA PRO A 413 -7.47 -6.09 -31.60
C PRO A 413 -7.11 -7.56 -31.28
N HIS A 414 -5.84 -7.92 -31.41
CA HIS A 414 -5.31 -9.26 -31.15
C HIS A 414 -4.54 -9.33 -29.81
N PHE A 415 -4.67 -8.31 -28.95
CA PHE A 415 -4.01 -8.27 -27.65
C PHE A 415 -4.98 -8.67 -26.53
N PRO A 416 -4.95 -9.95 -26.05
CA PRO A 416 -5.99 -10.47 -25.16
C PRO A 416 -6.04 -9.76 -23.81
N THR A 417 -4.87 -9.36 -23.30
CA THR A 417 -4.71 -8.79 -21.96
C THR A 417 -5.54 -7.51 -21.79
N SER A 418 -5.64 -6.65 -22.80
CA SER A 418 -6.46 -5.44 -22.74
C SER A 418 -7.96 -5.74 -22.60
N TYR A 419 -8.48 -6.80 -23.26
CA TYR A 419 -9.89 -7.20 -23.11
C TYR A 419 -10.17 -7.68 -21.68
N VAL A 420 -9.30 -8.54 -21.15
CA VAL A 420 -9.47 -9.13 -19.82
C VAL A 420 -9.34 -8.06 -18.72
N GLN A 421 -8.34 -7.18 -18.82
CA GLN A 421 -8.15 -6.08 -17.86
C GLN A 421 -9.31 -5.08 -17.90
N LYS A 422 -9.88 -4.80 -19.09
CA LYS A 422 -11.09 -3.99 -19.20
C LYS A 422 -12.29 -4.65 -18.50
N ALA A 423 -12.53 -5.94 -18.74
CA ALA A 423 -13.61 -6.67 -18.10
C ALA A 423 -13.45 -6.71 -16.56
N PHE A 424 -12.20 -6.80 -16.09
CA PHE A 424 -11.88 -6.71 -14.67
C PHE A 424 -12.18 -5.32 -14.10
N ALA A 425 -11.80 -4.24 -14.79
CA ALA A 425 -12.14 -2.87 -14.40
C ALA A 425 -13.67 -2.63 -14.37
N GLU A 426 -14.40 -3.15 -15.36
CA GLU A 426 -15.87 -3.13 -15.42
C GLU A 426 -16.48 -3.83 -14.19
N HIS A 427 -15.97 -5.02 -13.84
CA HIS A 427 -16.42 -5.76 -12.66
C HIS A 427 -16.17 -4.97 -11.37
N ARG A 428 -14.94 -4.46 -11.17
CA ARG A 428 -14.59 -3.68 -9.98
C ARG A 428 -15.48 -2.46 -9.83
N LYS A 429 -15.76 -1.75 -10.93
CA LYS A 429 -16.67 -0.61 -10.93
C LYS A 429 -18.08 -1.02 -10.53
N ALA A 430 -18.58 -2.12 -11.08
CA ALA A 430 -19.89 -2.64 -10.74
C ALA A 430 -20.00 -3.06 -9.26
N MET A 431 -18.95 -3.64 -8.68
CA MET A 431 -18.87 -3.95 -7.25
C MET A 431 -18.91 -2.69 -6.38
N THR A 432 -18.12 -1.67 -6.71
CA THR A 432 -18.10 -0.39 -5.98
C THR A 432 -19.45 0.31 -6.02
N LEU A 433 -20.16 0.22 -7.14
CA LEU A 433 -21.49 0.80 -7.32
C LEU A 433 -22.63 -0.09 -6.81
N GLY A 434 -22.36 -1.35 -6.43
CA GLY A 434 -23.39 -2.32 -6.07
C GLY A 434 -24.39 -2.59 -7.20
N SER A 435 -23.95 -2.63 -8.46
CA SER A 435 -24.82 -2.76 -9.65
C SER A 435 -24.87 -4.22 -10.16
N PRO A 436 -25.97 -4.96 -9.95
CA PRO A 436 -26.10 -6.34 -10.42
C PRO A 436 -26.02 -6.44 -11.96
N LEU A 437 -26.62 -5.49 -12.67
CA LEU A 437 -26.55 -5.41 -14.13
C LEU A 437 -25.11 -5.16 -14.61
N GLY A 438 -24.35 -4.34 -13.88
CA GLY A 438 -22.94 -4.11 -14.18
C GLY A 438 -22.09 -5.37 -14.00
N LEU A 439 -22.38 -6.18 -12.98
CA LEU A 439 -21.68 -7.44 -12.73
C LEU A 439 -21.99 -8.46 -13.83
N GLU A 440 -23.25 -8.58 -14.25
CA GLU A 440 -23.65 -9.45 -15.36
C GLU A 440 -22.97 -9.01 -16.67
N GLN A 441 -22.89 -7.70 -16.92
CA GLN A 441 -22.21 -7.17 -18.10
C GLN A 441 -20.71 -7.49 -18.08
N ALA A 442 -20.04 -7.29 -16.94
CA ALA A 442 -18.63 -7.61 -16.80
C ALA A 442 -18.36 -9.11 -17.00
N GLN A 443 -19.24 -9.97 -16.48
CA GLN A 443 -19.18 -11.41 -16.72
C GLN A 443 -19.27 -11.75 -18.21
N LYS A 444 -20.21 -11.14 -18.94
CA LYS A 444 -20.32 -11.32 -20.41
C LYS A 444 -19.05 -10.83 -21.13
N SER A 445 -18.45 -9.74 -20.68
CA SER A 445 -17.18 -9.24 -21.21
C SER A 445 -16.04 -10.27 -21.04
N PHE A 446 -15.94 -10.93 -19.87
CA PHE A 446 -14.97 -12.02 -19.65
C PHE A 446 -15.24 -13.22 -20.56
N GLU A 447 -16.50 -13.68 -20.64
CA GLU A 447 -16.89 -14.82 -21.49
C GLU A 447 -16.57 -14.54 -22.97
N ALA A 448 -16.85 -13.32 -23.45
CA ALA A 448 -16.50 -12.89 -24.80
C ALA A 448 -14.98 -12.88 -25.03
N ALA A 449 -14.20 -12.42 -24.05
CA ALA A 449 -12.74 -12.42 -24.12
C ALA A 449 -12.17 -13.87 -24.17
N ILE A 450 -12.71 -14.77 -23.35
CA ILE A 450 -12.33 -16.20 -23.34
C ILE A 450 -12.68 -16.88 -24.66
N GLN A 451 -13.88 -16.63 -25.20
CA GLN A 451 -14.30 -17.19 -26.49
C GLN A 451 -13.41 -16.69 -27.63
N ARG A 452 -13.04 -15.40 -27.61
CA ARG A 452 -12.14 -14.80 -28.61
C ARG A 452 -10.71 -15.30 -28.47
N PHE A 453 -10.24 -15.53 -27.26
CA PHE A 453 -8.85 -15.90 -26.95
C PHE A 453 -8.79 -17.14 -26.04
N PRO A 454 -9.13 -18.34 -26.56
CA PRO A 454 -9.27 -19.55 -25.75
C PRO A 454 -7.94 -20.07 -25.16
N ARG A 455 -6.80 -19.54 -25.63
CA ARG A 455 -5.46 -19.87 -25.11
C ARG A 455 -4.91 -18.85 -24.12
N CYS A 456 -5.67 -17.78 -23.81
CA CYS A 456 -5.25 -16.76 -22.86
C CYS A 456 -5.49 -17.25 -21.42
N SER A 457 -4.43 -17.69 -20.72
CA SER A 457 -4.52 -18.13 -19.33
C SER A 457 -5.05 -17.05 -18.39
N ASP A 458 -4.64 -15.80 -18.62
CA ASP A 458 -5.00 -14.66 -17.78
C ASP A 458 -6.50 -14.39 -17.78
N ALA A 459 -7.17 -14.69 -18.91
CA ALA A 459 -8.62 -14.58 -19.03
C ALA A 459 -9.33 -15.50 -18.04
N PHE A 460 -8.91 -16.77 -17.96
CA PHE A 460 -9.48 -17.73 -17.02
C PHE A 460 -9.10 -17.42 -15.57
N MET A 461 -7.86 -16.99 -15.33
CA MET A 461 -7.38 -16.67 -13.99
C MET A 461 -8.14 -15.48 -13.38
N LEU A 462 -8.23 -14.36 -14.10
CA LEU A 462 -8.94 -13.16 -13.63
C LEU A 462 -10.45 -13.39 -13.54
N TYR A 463 -11.03 -14.16 -14.47
CA TYR A 463 -12.43 -14.53 -14.38
C TYR A 463 -12.71 -15.43 -13.17
N GLY A 464 -11.84 -16.41 -12.90
CA GLY A 464 -11.93 -17.25 -11.70
C GLY A 464 -11.83 -16.44 -10.40
N GLN A 465 -10.92 -15.47 -10.34
CA GLN A 465 -10.80 -14.54 -9.19
C GLN A 465 -12.09 -13.74 -8.98
N VAL A 466 -12.66 -13.23 -10.06
CA VAL A 466 -13.93 -12.49 -10.04
C VAL A 466 -15.08 -13.37 -9.55
N GLN A 467 -15.18 -14.61 -10.02
CA GLN A 467 -16.23 -15.54 -9.60
C GLN A 467 -16.09 -15.96 -8.13
N TYR A 468 -14.87 -16.20 -7.66
CA TYR A 468 -14.61 -16.51 -6.25
C TYR A 468 -15.04 -15.37 -5.33
N ASN A 469 -14.77 -14.12 -5.71
CA ASN A 469 -15.15 -12.95 -4.93
C ASN A 469 -16.66 -12.64 -4.99
N ALA A 470 -17.39 -13.20 -5.95
CA ALA A 470 -18.83 -13.01 -6.11
C ALA A 470 -19.69 -13.95 -5.24
N THR A 471 -19.12 -15.06 -4.76
CA THR A 471 -19.80 -15.96 -3.82
C THR A 471 -19.73 -15.40 -2.40
N PRO A 472 -20.87 -15.07 -1.75
CA PRO A 472 -20.88 -14.76 -0.34
C PRO A 472 -20.49 -16.01 0.46
N CYS A 473 -19.51 -15.90 1.34
CA CYS A 473 -19.19 -16.92 2.34
C CYS A 473 -20.34 -17.12 3.35
#